data_AF-A0A1I7DPW2-F1
#
_entry.id   AF-A0A1I7DPW2-F1
#
_cell.length_a   1.000
_cell.length_b   1.000
_cell.length_c   1.000
_cell.angle_alpha   90.00
_cell.angle_beta   90.00
_cell.angle_gamma   90.00
#
_symmetry.space_group_name_H-M   'P 1'
#
loop_
_entity.id
_entity.type
_entity.pdbx_description
1 polymer ?
#
loop_
_entity_poly.entity_id
_entity_poly.type
_entity_poly.pdbx_seq_one_letter_code
_entity_poly.pdbx_strand_id
1 'polypeptide(L)'
;MAGKTNTRKPAVKPGHANDPKSKDLEPFRVSPEGEALRTNQGVKIADNQNTLRAGPRGPSLLEDFIMREKITHFDHERIPERIVHARGSAAHGV
;
A
#
# COMPACT_ATOMS: atom_id res chain seq x y z
N MET A 1 -8.45 31.08 -15.39
CA MET A 1 -9.14 29.82 -14.98
C MET A 1 -8.42 29.28 -13.75
N ALA A 2 -9.01 29.43 -12.57
CA ALA A 2 -8.36 29.10 -11.29
C ALA A 2 -8.43 27.59 -11.04
N GLY A 3 -7.26 26.94 -11.01
CA GLY A 3 -7.12 25.54 -10.60
C GLY A 3 -7.46 25.41 -9.12
N LYS A 4 -8.58 24.74 -8.82
CA LYS A 4 -8.95 24.40 -7.45
C LYS A 4 -7.94 23.40 -6.91
N THR A 5 -7.10 23.83 -5.98
CA THR A 5 -6.23 22.95 -5.18
C THR A 5 -7.12 22.06 -4.31
N ASN A 6 -7.18 20.78 -4.65
CA ASN A 6 -7.99 19.79 -3.96
C ASN A 6 -7.33 19.41 -2.64
N THR A 7 -7.46 20.24 -1.61
CA THR A 7 -7.09 19.91 -0.22
C THR A 7 -8.14 18.96 0.37
N ARG A 8 -8.15 17.70 -0.05
CA ARG A 8 -8.94 16.68 0.65
C ARG A 8 -8.23 16.37 1.96
N LYS A 9 -8.78 16.92 3.04
CA LYS A 9 -8.50 16.52 4.42
C LYS A 9 -8.59 14.99 4.50
N PRO A 10 -7.57 14.27 5.03
CA PRO A 10 -7.65 12.82 5.17
C PRO A 10 -8.87 12.51 6.04
N ALA A 11 -9.70 11.57 5.60
CA ALA A 11 -10.89 11.16 6.33
C ALA A 11 -10.45 10.54 7.66
N VAL A 12 -10.62 11.28 8.76
CA VAL A 12 -10.42 10.75 10.10
C VAL A 12 -11.47 9.66 10.31
N LYS A 13 -11.06 8.40 10.21
CA LYS A 13 -11.94 7.28 10.58
C LYS A 13 -12.32 7.45 12.07
N PRO A 14 -13.61 7.41 12.43
CA PRO A 14 -14.03 7.60 13.81
C PRO A 14 -13.61 6.36 14.61
N GLY A 15 -12.53 6.46 15.38
CA GLY A 15 -12.02 5.32 16.14
C GLY A 15 -10.80 5.60 17.03
N HIS A 16 -10.08 6.71 16.84
CA HIS A 16 -8.95 7.07 17.71
C HIS A 16 -9.37 8.18 18.68
N ALA A 17 -9.69 7.77 19.90
CA ALA A 17 -10.06 8.65 20.99
C ALA A 17 -8.83 9.43 21.48
N ASN A 18 -8.53 10.59 20.86
CA ASN A 18 -7.70 11.69 21.39
C ASN A 18 -6.31 11.38 22.03
N ASP A 19 -5.82 10.16 22.04
CA ASP A 19 -4.61 9.75 22.75
C ASP A 19 -3.33 10.25 22.04
N PRO A 20 -2.27 10.61 22.79
CA PRO A 20 -1.05 11.16 22.19
C PRO A 20 -0.40 10.21 21.17
N LYS A 21 -0.44 8.89 21.43
CA LYS A 21 0.25 7.93 20.56
C LYS A 21 -0.45 7.76 19.22
N SER A 22 -1.78 7.74 19.19
CA SER A 22 -2.54 7.69 17.95
C SER A 22 -2.29 8.92 17.09
N LYS A 23 -2.13 10.11 17.70
CA LYS A 23 -1.79 11.35 16.97
C LYS A 23 -0.42 11.27 16.30
N ASP A 24 0.58 10.72 16.98
CA ASP A 24 1.92 10.52 16.42
C ASP A 24 1.94 9.57 15.22
N LEU A 25 0.95 8.67 15.10
CA LEU A 25 0.85 7.70 14.02
C LEU A 25 0.15 8.23 12.77
N GLU A 26 -0.55 9.37 12.86
CA GLU A 26 -1.28 9.95 11.71
C GLU A 26 -0.41 10.17 10.46
N PRO A 27 0.86 10.63 10.54
CA PRO A 27 1.70 10.82 9.37
C PRO A 27 1.99 9.54 8.57
N PHE A 28 1.83 8.36 9.19
CA PHE A 28 2.12 7.06 8.57
C PHE A 28 0.86 6.36 8.05
N ARG A 29 -0.32 6.96 8.22
CA ARG A 29 -1.57 6.40 7.69
C ARG A 29 -1.75 6.79 6.23
N VAL A 30 -2.18 5.83 5.43
CA VAL A 30 -2.45 6.04 4.01
C VAL A 30 -3.96 5.88 3.74
N SER A 31 -4.54 6.86 3.05
CA SER A 31 -5.95 6.91 2.66
C SER A 31 -6.04 6.70 1.14
N PRO A 32 -6.46 5.52 0.64
CA PRO A 32 -6.40 5.18 -0.79
C PRO A 32 -7.58 5.73 -1.61
N GLU A 33 -8.55 6.42 -1.00
CA GLU A 33 -9.82 6.77 -1.64
C GLU A 33 -9.64 7.78 -2.78
N GLY A 34 -9.91 7.33 -4.02
CA GLY A 34 -9.78 8.14 -5.23
C GLY A 34 -8.35 8.29 -5.74
N GLU A 35 -7.39 7.58 -5.16
CA GLU A 35 -6.02 7.51 -5.66
C GLU A 35 -5.87 6.45 -6.76
N ALA A 36 -4.94 6.69 -7.67
CA ALA A 36 -4.59 5.72 -8.72
C ALA A 36 -3.70 4.61 -8.14
N LEU A 37 -3.88 3.39 -8.63
CA LEU A 37 -2.95 2.29 -8.34
C LEU A 37 -1.58 2.59 -8.95
N ARG A 38 -0.53 2.43 -8.14
CA ARG A 38 0.86 2.78 -8.50
C ARG A 38 1.85 1.73 -8.01
N THR A 39 3.03 1.74 -8.60
CA THR A 39 4.24 1.09 -8.05
C THR A 39 4.75 1.85 -6.82
N ASN A 40 5.70 1.26 -6.11
CA ASN A 40 6.33 1.85 -4.92
C ASN A 40 7.09 3.16 -5.20
N GLN A 41 7.49 3.38 -6.46
CA GLN A 41 8.16 4.58 -6.97
C GLN A 41 7.16 5.57 -7.59
N GLY A 42 5.87 5.31 -7.46
CA GLY A 42 4.79 6.22 -7.85
C GLY A 42 4.38 6.14 -9.32
N VAL A 43 4.83 5.13 -10.08
CA VAL A 43 4.42 4.95 -11.48
C VAL A 43 3.01 4.40 -11.54
N LYS A 44 2.09 5.04 -12.26
CA LYS A 44 0.71 4.57 -12.41
C LYS A 44 0.65 3.25 -13.16
N ILE A 45 -0.14 2.30 -12.64
CA ILE A 45 -0.35 1.00 -13.25
C ILE A 45 -1.60 1.09 -14.13
N ALA A 46 -1.45 0.78 -15.43
CA ALA A 46 -2.55 0.79 -16.39
C ALA A 46 -3.37 -0.52 -16.36
N ASP A 47 -2.68 -1.66 -16.34
CA ASP A 47 -3.27 -2.99 -16.26
C ASP A 47 -2.60 -3.77 -15.12
N ASN A 48 -3.42 -4.27 -14.18
CA ASN A 48 -2.97 -5.06 -13.03
C ASN A 48 -3.48 -6.51 -13.09
N GLN A 49 -4.02 -6.94 -14.23
CA GLN A 49 -4.57 -8.27 -14.45
C GLN A 49 -3.64 -9.15 -15.29
N ASN A 50 -2.75 -8.54 -16.07
CA ASN A 50 -1.89 -9.24 -17.01
C ASN A 50 -0.41 -8.93 -16.78
N THR A 51 0.44 -9.85 -17.22
CA THR A 51 1.88 -9.68 -17.32
C THR A 51 2.25 -9.24 -18.74
N LEU A 52 3.35 -8.51 -18.89
CA LEU A 52 3.90 -8.17 -20.20
C LEU A 52 4.48 -9.44 -20.86
N ARG A 53 4.04 -9.72 -22.08
CA ARG A 53 4.35 -10.96 -22.83
C ARG A 53 4.69 -10.68 -24.28
N ALA A 54 5.48 -11.56 -24.90
CA ALA A 54 5.74 -11.56 -26.34
C ALA A 54 4.53 -12.06 -27.15
N GLY A 55 3.46 -11.26 -27.19
CA GLY A 55 2.17 -11.59 -27.79
C GLY A 55 1.15 -12.17 -26.79
N PRO A 56 -0.15 -12.27 -27.16
CA PRO A 56 -1.23 -12.59 -26.23
C PRO A 56 -1.10 -13.95 -25.50
N ARG A 57 -0.39 -14.91 -26.11
CA ARG A 57 -0.11 -16.23 -25.54
C ARG A 57 1.39 -16.56 -25.52
N GLY A 58 2.23 -15.53 -25.59
CA GLY A 58 3.68 -15.67 -25.54
C GLY A 58 4.23 -15.81 -24.11
N PRO A 59 5.55 -16.05 -23.98
CA PRO A 59 6.25 -16.02 -22.71
C PRO A 59 6.26 -14.61 -22.10
N SER A 60 6.34 -14.54 -20.76
CA SER A 60 6.50 -13.27 -20.03
C SER A 60 7.90 -12.69 -20.22
N LEU A 61 8.00 -11.37 -20.27
CA LEU A 61 9.26 -10.66 -20.46
C LEU A 61 9.88 -10.23 -19.11
N LEU A 62 11.21 -10.26 -19.03
CA LEU A 62 11.96 -9.87 -17.82
C LEU A 62 11.95 -8.34 -17.57
N GLU A 63 11.67 -7.56 -18.61
CA GLU A 63 11.54 -6.10 -18.55
C GLU A 63 10.25 -5.64 -17.85
N ASP A 64 9.33 -6.56 -17.54
CA ASP A 64 8.14 -6.27 -16.73
C ASP A 64 8.52 -5.98 -15.27
N PHE A 65 8.89 -4.72 -15.01
CA PHE A 65 9.26 -4.29 -13.67
C PHE A 65 8.05 -4.21 -12.73
N ILE A 66 6.84 -3.97 -13.24
CA ILE A 66 5.62 -3.87 -12.42
C ILE A 66 5.29 -5.25 -11.82
N MET A 67 5.26 -6.29 -12.65
CA MET A 67 5.04 -7.66 -12.18
C MET A 67 6.13 -8.07 -11.18
N ARG A 68 7.39 -7.84 -11.55
CA ARG A 68 8.54 -8.24 -10.71
C ARG A 68 8.51 -7.56 -9.36
N GLU A 69 8.25 -6.26 -9.31
CA GLU A 69 8.18 -5.53 -8.05
C GLU A 69 7.08 -6.08 -7.15
N LYS A 70 5.87 -6.29 -7.70
CA LYS A 70 4.73 -6.79 -6.95
C LYS A 70 4.99 -8.19 -6.35
N ILE A 71 5.53 -9.11 -7.14
CA ILE A 71 5.88 -10.46 -6.67
C ILE A 71 7.06 -10.41 -5.70
N THR A 72 8.08 -9.58 -5.96
CA THR A 72 9.21 -9.42 -5.03
C THR A 72 8.74 -8.94 -3.66
N HIS A 73 7.81 -7.98 -3.61
CA HIS A 73 7.25 -7.52 -2.34
C HIS A 73 6.50 -8.66 -1.62
N PHE A 74 5.68 -9.41 -2.36
CA PHE A 74 4.92 -10.56 -1.84
C PHE A 74 5.83 -11.66 -1.26
N ASP A 75 6.87 -12.04 -2.00
CA ASP A 75 7.81 -13.10 -1.61
C ASP A 75 8.53 -12.78 -0.28
N HIS A 76 8.64 -11.50 0.09
CA HIS A 76 9.34 -11.03 1.28
C HIS A 76 8.42 -10.46 2.37
N GLU A 77 7.12 -10.78 2.36
CA GLU A 77 6.17 -10.31 3.39
C GLU A 77 6.41 -10.93 4.77
N ARG A 78 7.01 -12.12 4.83
CA ARG A 78 7.22 -12.83 6.08
C ARG A 78 8.49 -12.33 6.77
N ILE A 79 8.32 -11.92 8.03
CA ILE A 79 9.41 -11.65 8.98
C ILE A 79 9.43 -12.75 10.06
N PRO A 80 10.58 -12.99 10.71
CA PRO A 80 10.64 -13.91 11.83
C PRO A 80 9.64 -13.53 12.93
N GLU A 81 8.96 -14.53 13.48
CA GLU A 81 8.08 -14.33 14.62
C GLU A 81 8.86 -14.16 15.93
N ARG A 82 8.19 -13.65 16.98
CA ARG A 82 8.80 -13.57 18.31
C ARG A 82 9.09 -14.99 18.83
N ILE A 83 10.26 -15.19 19.44
CA ILE A 83 10.74 -16.47 20.00
C ILE A 83 9.69 -17.11 20.92
N VAL A 84 9.00 -16.29 21.71
CA VAL A 84 7.88 -16.69 22.58
C VAL A 84 6.71 -15.72 22.38
N HIS A 85 5.49 -16.19 22.68
CA HIS A 85 4.25 -15.42 22.46
C HIS A 85 4.06 -14.98 20.99
N ALA A 86 4.36 -15.89 20.05
CA ALA A 86 4.16 -15.67 18.62
C ALA A 86 2.68 -15.41 18.28
N ARG A 87 1.75 -16.11 18.93
CA ARG A 87 0.31 -15.88 18.81
C ARG A 87 -0.18 -14.88 19.86
N GLY A 88 -0.80 -13.79 19.42
CA GLY A 88 -1.42 -12.79 20.29
C GLY A 88 -2.35 -11.85 19.52
N SER A 89 -3.13 -11.06 20.25
CA SER A 89 -4.01 -10.01 19.71
C SER A 89 -3.82 -8.74 20.52
N ALA A 90 -3.93 -7.57 19.88
CA ALA A 90 -3.64 -6.29 20.51
C ALA A 90 -4.73 -5.25 20.22
N ALA A 91 -4.94 -4.34 21.17
CA ALA A 91 -5.78 -3.15 21.03
C ALA A 91 -5.04 -1.96 21.65
N HIS A 92 -5.25 -0.77 21.11
CA HIS A 92 -4.78 0.46 21.74
C HIS A 92 -5.69 0.82 22.92
N GLY A 93 -5.09 1.37 23.98
CA GLY A 93 -5.78 1.93 25.14
C GLY A 93 -5.58 3.44 25.24
N VAL A 94 -6.09 4.03 26.31
CA VAL A 94 -5.98 5.47 26.63
C VAL A 94 -5.04 5.66 27.82
#